data_AF-A0A428MP16-F1
#
_entry.id   AF-A0A428MP16-F1
#
_cell.length_a   1.000
_cell.length_b   1.000
_cell.length_c   1.000
_cell.angle_alpha   90.00
_cell.angle_beta   90.00
_cell.angle_gamma   90.00
#
_symmetry.space_group_name_H-M   'P 1'
#
loop_
_entity.id
_entity.type
_entity.pdbx_description
1 polymer ?
#
loop_
_entity_poly.entity_id
_entity_poly.type
_entity_poly.pdbx_seq_one_letter_code
_entity_poly.pdbx_strand_id
1 'polypeptide(L)'
;MSNSFRIYSLALGMATIGGAHMNAQVSAAMPSSPHKNILIVPLKQEAASYPNGIQGNQIPVLYNNTFVIHNNDSRNVIGLFVVWHITDSAGIVSTRKMMMDTFLNTTKSTIIAPTGTMIISPAGSQLAGALTPSVSQTPGPTPGLSHLEERFEHASQISLTIDSVMFEDGEIWGPNTEQIDKQIVARKAAAVALSQLAKSMIANGGDWKAQLTAVKKTPVRTDDVQSRWQERFTQQLLHWQGDPKAILNYFDQLPSPMTFSAHQYK
;
A
#
# COMPACT_ATOMS: atom_id res chain seq x y z
N MET A 1 57.23 20.80 56.03
CA MET A 1 57.04 21.42 54.69
C MET A 1 55.70 20.97 54.16
N SER A 2 54.68 21.82 54.27
CA SER A 2 53.28 21.52 53.95
C SER A 2 52.87 22.36 52.74
N ASN A 3 52.55 21.71 51.63
CA ASN A 3 52.12 22.33 50.38
C ASN A 3 50.59 22.48 50.38
N SER A 4 50.12 23.73 50.34
CA SER A 4 48.71 24.06 50.16
C SER A 4 48.40 24.22 48.67
N PHE A 5 47.58 23.31 48.12
CA PHE A 5 47.02 23.43 46.77
C PHE A 5 45.67 24.17 46.84
N ARG A 6 45.54 25.27 46.10
CA ARG A 6 44.27 25.97 45.85
C ARG A 6 43.67 25.45 44.54
N ILE A 7 42.42 24.98 44.60
CA ILE A 7 41.61 24.61 43.43
C ILE A 7 40.70 25.78 43.08
N TYR A 8 40.83 26.33 41.87
CA TYR A 8 39.87 27.28 41.29
C TYR A 8 38.78 26.50 40.58
N SER A 9 37.52 26.70 40.97
CA SER A 9 36.35 26.16 40.28
C SER A 9 35.89 27.15 39.21
N LEU A 10 36.00 26.77 37.94
CA LEU A 10 35.40 27.48 36.81
C LEU A 10 33.93 27.04 36.67
N ALA A 11 33.00 27.96 36.88
CA ALA A 11 31.59 27.75 36.60
C ALA A 11 31.33 27.96 35.10
N LEU A 12 30.99 26.87 34.39
CA LEU A 12 30.55 26.90 33.00
C LEU A 12 29.04 27.18 32.98
N GLY A 13 28.63 28.38 32.57
CA GLY A 13 27.23 28.71 32.36
C GLY A 13 26.72 28.07 31.08
N MET A 14 25.85 27.07 31.19
CA MET A 14 25.09 26.54 30.05
C MET A 14 23.90 27.45 29.77
N ALA A 15 23.97 28.21 28.67
CA ALA A 15 22.83 28.91 28.11
C ALA A 15 21.96 27.91 27.34
N THR A 16 20.78 27.60 27.89
CA THR A 16 19.72 26.89 27.18
C THR A 16 19.12 27.81 26.12
N ILE A 17 19.55 27.63 24.86
CA ILE A 17 18.87 28.23 23.71
C ILE A 17 17.55 27.46 23.54
N GLY A 18 16.46 28.05 24.03
CA GLY A 18 15.11 27.57 23.77
C GLY A 18 14.80 27.70 22.28
N GLY A 19 15.10 26.65 21.51
CA GLY A 19 14.68 26.53 20.12
C GLY A 19 13.16 26.53 20.06
N ALA A 20 12.57 27.61 19.57
CA ALA A 20 11.16 27.62 19.19
C ALA A 20 10.98 26.54 18.12
N HIS A 21 10.38 25.41 18.50
CA HIS A 21 9.92 24.41 17.55
C HIS A 21 8.80 25.04 16.74
N MET A 22 9.15 25.67 15.61
CA MET A 22 8.17 26.01 14.59
C MET A 22 7.64 24.69 14.05
N ASN A 23 6.46 24.29 14.51
CA ASN A 23 5.72 23.19 13.89
C ASN A 23 5.42 23.62 12.45
N ALA A 24 6.26 23.18 11.51
CA ALA A 24 6.01 23.36 10.10
C ALA A 24 4.66 22.71 9.79
N GLN A 25 3.68 23.52 9.42
CA GLN A 25 2.37 23.02 9.05
C GLN A 25 2.52 22.26 7.73
N VAL A 26 2.48 20.92 7.80
CA VAL A 26 2.58 20.05 6.63
C VAL A 26 1.43 20.38 5.68
N SER A 27 1.75 20.98 4.53
CA SER A 27 0.79 21.23 3.48
C SER A 27 0.65 19.97 2.62
N ALA A 28 -0.49 19.29 2.74
CA ALA A 28 -0.85 18.19 1.85
C ALA A 28 -1.45 18.77 0.56
N ALA A 29 -0.74 18.63 -0.55
CA ALA A 29 -1.31 18.96 -1.87
C ALA A 29 -2.32 17.88 -2.27
N MET A 30 -3.53 18.28 -2.63
CA MET A 30 -4.53 17.35 -3.14
C MET A 30 -4.13 16.86 -4.54
N PRO A 31 -4.23 15.55 -4.82
CA PRO A 31 -3.97 15.02 -6.15
C PRO A 31 -4.98 15.58 -7.15
N SER A 32 -4.52 15.84 -8.36
CA SER A 32 -5.43 15.94 -9.50
C SER A 32 -6.10 14.59 -9.72
N SER A 33 -7.38 14.62 -10.08
CA SER A 33 -8.05 13.40 -10.47
C SER A 33 -7.48 12.85 -11.77
N PRO A 34 -7.20 11.54 -11.87
CA PRO A 34 -6.74 10.91 -13.09
C PRO A 34 -7.86 10.68 -14.11
N HIS A 35 -9.12 10.96 -13.78
CA HIS A 35 -10.24 10.86 -14.72
C HIS A 35 -11.35 11.85 -14.36
N LYS A 36 -12.01 12.47 -15.36
CA LYS A 36 -13.03 13.51 -15.13
C LYS A 36 -14.21 13.08 -14.25
N ASN A 37 -14.52 11.77 -14.22
CA ASN A 37 -15.60 11.21 -13.41
C ASN A 37 -15.12 10.62 -12.07
N ILE A 38 -13.83 10.73 -11.76
CA ILE A 38 -13.30 10.39 -10.44
C ILE A 38 -13.15 11.70 -9.68
N LEU A 39 -13.75 11.81 -8.51
CA LEU A 39 -13.63 12.98 -7.65
C LEU A 39 -12.86 12.59 -6.38
N ILE A 40 -11.88 13.42 -6.00
CA ILE A 40 -11.04 13.19 -4.84
C ILE A 40 -11.20 14.36 -3.88
N VAL A 41 -11.63 14.08 -2.65
CA VAL A 41 -11.91 15.10 -1.63
C VAL A 41 -11.16 14.76 -0.34
N PRO A 42 -10.52 15.73 0.35
CA PRO A 42 -9.95 15.47 1.67
C PRO A 42 -11.03 14.98 2.63
N LEU A 43 -10.76 13.94 3.44
CA LEU A 43 -11.76 13.40 4.36
C LEU A 43 -12.29 14.47 5.32
N LYS A 44 -11.43 15.39 5.76
CA LYS A 44 -11.83 16.52 6.63
C LYS A 44 -12.95 17.40 6.06
N GLN A 45 -13.10 17.47 4.74
CA GLN A 45 -14.16 18.25 4.10
C GLN A 45 -15.51 17.50 4.08
N GLU A 46 -15.49 16.17 4.26
CA GLU A 46 -16.67 15.30 4.30
C GLU A 46 -16.79 14.54 5.64
N ALA A 47 -16.15 15.04 6.70
CA ALA A 47 -16.06 14.33 7.98
C ALA A 47 -17.44 14.01 8.58
N ALA A 48 -18.42 14.89 8.37
CA ALA A 48 -19.81 14.68 8.83
C ALA A 48 -20.48 13.48 8.16
N SER A 49 -20.08 13.13 6.92
CA SER A 49 -20.61 11.98 6.18
C SER A 49 -19.99 10.65 6.65
N TYR A 50 -18.85 10.70 7.34
CA TYR A 50 -18.08 9.53 7.74
C TYR A 50 -17.61 9.61 9.20
N PRO A 51 -18.54 9.69 10.17
CA PRO A 51 -18.20 9.95 11.58
C PRO A 51 -17.31 8.88 12.21
N ASN A 52 -17.35 7.65 11.69
CA ASN A 52 -16.56 6.54 12.20
C ASN A 52 -15.21 6.34 11.50
N GLY A 53 -14.93 7.06 10.40
CA GLY A 53 -13.67 7.00 9.66
C GLY A 53 -13.08 5.60 9.41
N ILE A 54 -11.81 5.55 9.02
CA ILE A 54 -10.98 4.34 9.12
C ILE A 54 -10.37 4.34 10.53
N GLN A 55 -10.24 3.19 11.21
CA GLN A 55 -9.67 3.14 12.57
C GLN A 55 -8.29 3.83 12.72
N GLY A 56 -7.46 3.87 11.67
CA GLY A 56 -6.20 4.62 11.63
C GLY A 56 -6.34 6.15 11.64
N ASN A 57 -7.56 6.68 11.51
CA ASN A 57 -7.87 8.11 11.65
C ASN A 57 -7.81 8.60 13.10
N GLN A 58 -7.60 7.71 14.07
CA GLN A 58 -7.31 8.10 15.45
C GLN A 58 -5.94 8.79 15.57
N ILE A 59 -5.05 8.61 14.58
CA ILE A 59 -3.78 9.33 14.50
C ILE A 59 -3.99 10.58 13.63
N PRO A 60 -3.87 11.80 14.20
CA PRO A 60 -4.19 13.03 13.48
C PRO A 60 -3.41 13.22 12.18
N VAL A 61 -2.12 12.84 12.14
CA VAL A 61 -1.31 13.00 10.93
C VAL A 61 -1.77 12.07 9.80
N LEU A 62 -2.20 10.85 10.12
CA LEU A 62 -2.75 9.94 9.11
C LEU A 62 -4.12 10.41 8.64
N TYR A 63 -4.98 10.86 9.56
CA TYR A 63 -6.29 11.45 9.23
C TYR A 63 -6.18 12.64 8.28
N ASN A 64 -5.23 13.55 8.52
CA ASN A 64 -5.00 14.71 7.67
C ASN A 64 -4.55 14.36 6.25
N ASN A 65 -4.07 13.13 6.05
CA ASN A 65 -3.65 12.58 4.77
C ASN A 65 -4.61 11.48 4.25
N THR A 66 -5.81 11.42 4.83
CA THR A 66 -6.93 10.57 4.38
C THR A 66 -7.84 11.35 3.45
N PHE A 67 -8.32 10.67 2.40
CA PHE A 67 -9.19 11.26 1.39
C PHE A 67 -10.30 10.29 0.98
N VAL A 68 -11.27 10.84 0.28
CA VAL A 68 -12.45 10.17 -0.21
C VAL A 68 -12.38 10.18 -1.73
N ILE A 69 -12.44 9.00 -2.34
CA ILE A 69 -12.58 8.83 -3.79
C ILE A 69 -14.04 8.52 -4.08
N HIS A 70 -14.67 9.37 -4.88
CA HIS A 70 -16.00 9.14 -5.44
C HIS A 70 -15.85 8.67 -6.88
N ASN A 71 -16.54 7.57 -7.20
CA ASN A 71 -16.67 7.09 -8.56
C ASN A 71 -17.98 7.62 -9.16
N ASN A 72 -17.93 8.75 -9.85
CA ASN A 72 -19.08 9.30 -10.57
C ASN A 72 -19.22 8.72 -11.99
N ASP A 73 -18.41 7.71 -12.35
CA ASP A 73 -18.54 6.99 -13.61
C ASP A 73 -19.64 5.92 -13.51
N SER A 74 -20.20 5.54 -14.66
CA SER A 74 -21.16 4.44 -14.76
C SER A 74 -20.52 3.05 -14.63
N ARG A 75 -19.19 2.96 -14.71
CA ARG A 75 -18.43 1.71 -14.66
C ARG A 75 -17.88 1.43 -13.25
N ASN A 76 -17.70 0.15 -12.93
CA ASN A 76 -16.96 -0.25 -11.74
C ASN A 76 -15.47 0.12 -11.85
N VAL A 77 -14.89 0.64 -10.77
CA VAL A 77 -13.44 0.67 -10.58
C VAL A 77 -13.01 -0.69 -10.04
N ILE A 78 -12.11 -1.38 -10.75
CA ILE A 78 -11.61 -2.72 -10.41
C ILE A 78 -10.11 -2.73 -10.09
N GLY A 79 -9.40 -1.63 -10.32
CA GLY A 79 -8.01 -1.43 -9.93
C GLY A 79 -7.76 0.02 -9.52
N LEU A 80 -6.93 0.22 -8.51
CA LEU A 80 -6.54 1.54 -8.00
C LEU A 80 -5.10 1.48 -7.47
N PHE A 81 -4.28 2.45 -7.85
CA PHE A 81 -2.93 2.62 -7.32
C PHE A 81 -2.74 4.04 -6.77
N VAL A 82 -2.36 4.12 -5.49
CA VAL A 82 -2.17 5.37 -4.77
C VAL A 82 -0.74 5.44 -4.23
N VAL A 83 -0.13 6.62 -4.35
CA VAL A 83 1.23 6.89 -3.89
C VAL A 83 1.23 8.15 -3.01
N TRP A 84 1.72 8.01 -1.78
CA TRP A 84 2.13 9.14 -0.96
C TRP A 84 3.65 9.32 -1.08
N HIS A 85 4.08 10.54 -1.38
CA HIS A 85 5.47 10.96 -1.29
C HIS A 85 5.66 11.72 0.02
N ILE A 86 6.62 11.28 0.82
CA ILE A 86 6.86 11.76 2.18
C ILE A 86 8.29 12.27 2.21
N THR A 87 8.45 13.58 2.27
CA THR A 87 9.74 14.25 2.39
C THR A 87 10.00 14.57 3.85
N ASP A 88 11.12 14.13 4.41
CA ASP A 88 11.50 14.44 5.80
C ASP A 88 12.13 15.84 5.93
N SER A 89 12.53 16.22 7.15
CA SER A 89 13.19 17.50 7.42
C SER A 89 14.59 17.62 6.80
N ALA A 90 15.23 16.51 6.42
CA ALA A 90 16.50 16.49 5.71
C ALA A 90 16.32 16.57 4.17
N GLY A 91 15.08 16.59 3.67
CA GLY A 91 14.76 16.59 2.25
C GLY A 91 14.79 15.20 1.60
N ILE A 92 14.93 14.13 2.38
CA ILE A 92 14.91 12.76 1.88
C ILE A 92 13.47 12.37 1.55
N VAL A 93 13.25 11.93 0.31
CA VAL A 93 11.94 11.49 -0.15
C VAL A 93 11.81 9.99 0.02
N SER A 94 10.73 9.59 0.68
CA SER A 94 10.29 8.20 0.80
C SER A 94 8.89 8.05 0.23
N THR A 95 8.49 6.82 -0.14
CA THR A 95 7.15 6.57 -0.67
C THR A 95 6.37 5.61 0.22
N ARG A 96 5.05 5.77 0.22
CA ARG A 96 4.08 4.78 0.67
C ARG A 96 3.18 4.49 -0.52
N LYS A 97 3.05 3.22 -0.87
CA LYS A 97 2.29 2.76 -2.03
C LYS A 97 1.14 1.89 -1.57
N MET A 98 -0.02 2.06 -2.17
CA MET A 98 -1.19 1.21 -1.96
C MET A 98 -1.74 0.80 -3.32
N MET A 99 -1.76 -0.50 -3.58
CA MET A 99 -2.40 -1.11 -4.73
C MET A 99 -3.63 -1.86 -4.24
N MET A 100 -4.76 -1.65 -4.91
CA MET A 100 -5.99 -2.40 -4.72
C MET A 100 -6.44 -2.90 -6.09
N ASP A 101 -6.86 -4.16 -6.16
CA ASP A 101 -7.39 -4.76 -7.37
C ASP A 101 -8.26 -5.99 -7.06
N THR A 102 -9.12 -6.35 -8.00
CA THR A 102 -10.05 -7.47 -7.86
C THR A 102 -9.44 -8.81 -8.31
N PHE A 103 -8.22 -8.82 -8.86
CA PHE A 103 -7.60 -10.00 -9.49
C PHE A 103 -6.92 -10.95 -8.49
N LEU A 104 -6.99 -10.64 -7.19
CA LEU A 104 -6.65 -11.56 -6.09
C LEU A 104 -7.87 -12.27 -5.48
N ASN A 105 -9.08 -12.03 -5.97
CA ASN A 105 -10.27 -12.70 -5.48
C ASN A 105 -10.87 -13.59 -6.57
N THR A 106 -11.21 -14.83 -6.24
CA THR A 106 -11.88 -15.75 -7.16
C THR A 106 -13.34 -15.36 -7.40
N THR A 107 -13.93 -14.59 -6.47
CA THR A 107 -15.26 -14.02 -6.63
C THR A 107 -15.15 -12.64 -7.27
N LYS A 108 -16.00 -12.36 -8.27
CA LYS A 108 -16.07 -11.03 -8.89
C LYS A 108 -16.40 -10.00 -7.80
N SER A 109 -15.45 -9.13 -7.52
CA SER A 109 -15.61 -7.99 -6.63
C SER A 109 -15.43 -6.68 -7.39
N THR A 110 -15.71 -5.57 -6.73
CA THR A 110 -15.45 -4.21 -7.22
C THR A 110 -14.66 -3.48 -6.14
N ILE A 111 -13.80 -2.54 -6.53
CA ILE A 111 -13.16 -1.62 -5.57
C ILE A 111 -14.14 -0.50 -5.26
N ILE A 112 -14.63 0.19 -6.29
CA ILE A 112 -15.61 1.27 -6.14
C ILE A 112 -16.70 1.05 -7.18
N ALA A 113 -17.91 0.72 -6.72
CA ALA A 113 -19.08 0.60 -7.58
C ALA A 113 -19.40 1.93 -8.28
N PRO A 114 -20.19 1.93 -9.36
CA PRO A 114 -20.75 3.15 -9.94
C PRO A 114 -21.46 3.97 -8.86
N THR A 115 -21.24 5.28 -8.82
CA THR A 115 -21.73 6.20 -7.77
C THR A 115 -21.26 5.87 -6.35
N GLY A 116 -20.35 4.92 -6.22
CA GLY A 116 -19.80 4.47 -4.95
C GLY A 116 -18.66 5.35 -4.47
N THR A 117 -18.31 5.17 -3.21
CA THR A 117 -17.29 5.97 -2.54
C THR A 117 -16.35 5.09 -1.71
N MET A 118 -15.07 5.45 -1.69
CA MET A 118 -14.05 4.77 -0.90
C MET A 118 -13.20 5.78 -0.13
N ILE A 119 -12.99 5.51 1.15
CA ILE A 119 -12.05 6.24 1.99
C ILE A 119 -10.69 5.56 1.84
N ILE A 120 -9.65 6.36 1.58
CA ILE A 120 -8.26 5.91 1.43
C ILE A 120 -7.38 6.68 2.40
N SER A 121 -6.57 5.97 3.17
CA SER A 121 -5.55 6.52 4.07
C SER A 121 -4.21 5.81 3.89
N PRO A 122 -3.09 6.36 4.40
CA PRO A 122 -1.81 5.65 4.38
C PRO A 122 -1.84 4.29 5.08
N ALA A 123 -2.75 4.14 6.06
CA ALA A 123 -2.93 2.94 6.87
C ALA A 123 -3.86 1.90 6.25
N GLY A 124 -4.71 2.27 5.28
CA GLY A 124 -5.64 1.33 4.66
C GLY A 124 -6.74 1.99 3.86
N SER A 125 -7.74 1.20 3.50
CA SER A 125 -8.90 1.67 2.75
C SER A 125 -10.20 1.10 3.33
N GLN A 126 -11.32 1.76 3.04
CA GLN A 126 -12.65 1.33 3.45
C GLN A 126 -13.70 1.83 2.47
N LEU A 127 -14.65 0.96 2.12
CA LEU A 127 -15.84 1.35 1.39
C LEU A 127 -16.74 2.23 2.27
N ALA A 128 -17.21 3.36 1.73
CA ALA A 128 -18.20 4.18 2.41
C ALA A 128 -19.46 3.36 2.71
N GLY A 129 -19.94 3.40 3.94
CA GLY A 129 -21.11 2.62 4.38
C GLY A 129 -20.83 1.16 4.77
N ALA A 130 -19.60 0.65 4.57
CA ALA A 130 -19.22 -0.64 5.14
C ALA A 130 -19.08 -0.50 6.67
N LEU A 131 -19.90 -1.25 7.42
CA LEU A 131 -19.90 -1.26 8.89
C LEU A 131 -18.58 -1.77 9.48
N THR A 132 -17.81 -2.52 8.69
CA THR A 132 -16.50 -3.03 9.06
C THR A 132 -15.44 -2.41 8.15
N PRO A 133 -14.37 -1.80 8.70
CA PRO A 133 -13.25 -1.36 7.89
C PRO A 133 -12.68 -2.59 7.17
N SER A 134 -12.70 -2.56 5.83
CA SER A 134 -12.02 -3.55 5.01
C SER A 134 -10.53 -3.25 5.00
N VAL A 135 -9.92 -3.25 6.17
CA VAL A 135 -8.47 -3.34 6.26
C VAL A 135 -8.16 -4.69 5.62
N SER A 136 -7.41 -4.69 4.52
CA SER A 136 -6.70 -5.88 4.07
C SER A 136 -5.70 -6.28 5.16
N GLN A 137 -6.20 -6.80 6.28
CA GLN A 137 -5.41 -7.40 7.33
C GLN A 137 -5.00 -8.74 6.78
N THR A 138 -3.80 -8.82 6.24
CA THR A 138 -2.98 -9.99 6.57
C THR A 138 -3.02 -10.14 8.09
N PRO A 139 -3.61 -11.21 8.65
CA PRO A 139 -3.71 -11.38 10.10
C PRO A 139 -2.31 -11.47 10.71
N GLY A 140 -1.97 -10.51 11.56
CA GLY A 140 -0.70 -10.44 12.27
C GLY A 140 -0.48 -9.04 12.85
N PRO A 141 0.28 -8.91 13.96
CA PRO A 141 0.69 -7.60 14.45
C PRO A 141 1.40 -6.90 13.30
N THR A 142 0.86 -5.79 12.77
CA THR A 142 1.44 -5.12 11.61
C THR A 142 2.68 -4.36 12.10
N PRO A 143 3.92 -4.84 11.91
CA PRO A 143 5.12 -4.27 12.56
C PRO A 143 5.56 -2.94 11.92
N GLY A 144 4.62 -2.18 11.35
CA GLY A 144 4.91 -1.01 10.54
C GLY A 144 3.92 0.14 10.68
N LEU A 145 2.87 0.04 11.51
CA LEU A 145 2.02 1.20 11.78
C LEU A 145 2.78 2.27 12.58
N SER A 146 3.50 1.89 13.63
CA SER A 146 4.34 2.82 14.41
C SER A 146 5.40 3.52 13.56
N HIS A 147 6.08 2.78 12.68
CA HIS A 147 7.08 3.38 11.79
C HIS A 147 6.44 4.24 10.69
N LEU A 148 5.23 3.90 10.24
CA LEU A 148 4.48 4.74 9.29
C LEU A 148 4.05 6.05 9.96
N GLU A 149 3.52 5.99 11.18
CA GLU A 149 3.15 7.14 11.99
C GLU A 149 4.35 8.07 12.16
N GLU A 150 5.47 7.54 12.65
CA GLU A 150 6.72 8.28 12.84
C GLU A 150 7.18 8.98 11.54
N ARG A 151 7.12 8.29 10.39
CA ARG A 151 7.49 8.87 9.09
C ARG A 151 6.58 10.03 8.69
N PHE A 152 5.29 9.93 8.99
CA PHE A 152 4.32 10.99 8.68
C PHE A 152 4.44 12.16 9.66
N GLU A 153 4.68 11.90 10.95
CA GLU A 153 4.85 12.91 12.00
C GLU A 153 6.10 13.77 11.77
N HIS A 154 7.20 13.17 11.30
CA HIS A 154 8.45 13.86 11.01
C HIS A 154 8.55 14.37 9.56
N ALA A 155 7.48 14.26 8.77
CA ALA A 155 7.48 14.76 7.40
C ALA A 155 7.50 16.29 7.38
N SER A 156 8.38 16.87 6.56
CA SER A 156 8.33 18.30 6.22
C SER A 156 7.30 18.58 5.13
N GLN A 157 7.08 17.61 4.23
CA GLN A 157 6.11 17.69 3.15
C GLN A 157 5.52 16.31 2.88
N ILE A 158 4.20 16.27 2.64
CA ILE A 158 3.50 15.08 2.17
C ILE A 158 2.73 15.47 0.91
N SER A 159 2.93 14.73 -0.17
CA SER A 159 2.09 14.84 -1.36
C SER A 159 1.47 13.49 -1.70
N LEU A 160 0.34 13.55 -2.37
CA LEU A 160 -0.46 12.39 -2.73
C LEU A 160 -0.69 12.41 -4.23
N THR A 161 -0.63 11.23 -4.85
CA THR A 161 -0.97 11.02 -6.26
C THR A 161 -1.81 9.76 -6.40
N ILE A 162 -2.89 9.83 -7.18
CA ILE A 162 -3.52 8.62 -7.72
C ILE A 162 -2.78 8.28 -9.01
N ASP A 163 -1.93 7.26 -8.96
CA ASP A 163 -1.11 6.85 -10.09
C ASP A 163 -1.94 6.20 -11.20
N SER A 164 -2.92 5.38 -10.83
CA SER A 164 -3.80 4.74 -11.80
C SER A 164 -5.15 4.36 -11.23
N VAL A 165 -6.19 4.50 -12.06
CA VAL A 165 -7.55 3.97 -11.88
C VAL A 165 -7.85 3.05 -13.05
N MET A 166 -8.29 1.83 -12.78
CA MET A 166 -8.66 0.84 -13.78
C MET A 166 -10.16 0.54 -13.69
N PHE A 167 -10.86 0.69 -14.82
CA PHE A 167 -12.28 0.36 -14.94
C PHE A 167 -12.50 -1.09 -15.40
N GLU A 168 -13.71 -1.59 -15.19
CA GLU A 168 -14.06 -2.99 -15.48
C GLU A 168 -14.04 -3.39 -16.96
N ASP A 169 -13.90 -2.44 -17.87
CA ASP A 169 -13.68 -2.67 -19.31
C ASP A 169 -12.19 -2.79 -19.66
N GLY A 170 -11.29 -2.63 -18.69
CA GLY A 170 -9.84 -2.68 -18.87
C GLY A 170 -9.19 -1.34 -19.19
N GLU A 171 -9.96 -0.25 -19.24
CA GLU A 171 -9.41 1.09 -19.43
C GLU A 171 -8.67 1.56 -18.17
N ILE A 172 -7.45 2.07 -18.36
CA ILE A 172 -6.59 2.58 -17.28
C ILE A 172 -6.36 4.07 -17.49
N TRP A 173 -6.65 4.84 -16.43
CA TRP A 173 -6.50 6.28 -16.38
C TRP A 173 -5.45 6.70 -15.36
N GLY A 174 -4.62 7.67 -15.73
CA GLY A 174 -3.54 8.21 -14.89
C GLY A 174 -2.15 7.92 -15.48
N PRO A 175 -1.07 8.36 -14.81
CA PRO A 175 0.29 8.12 -15.28
C PRO A 175 0.65 6.63 -15.45
N ASN A 176 0.05 5.76 -14.62
CA ASN A 176 0.37 4.33 -14.53
C ASN A 176 1.89 4.05 -14.43
N THR A 177 2.59 4.87 -13.66
CA THR A 177 4.05 4.76 -13.47
C THR A 177 4.41 3.49 -12.70
N GLU A 178 3.49 3.00 -11.87
CA GLU A 178 3.64 1.77 -11.09
C GLU A 178 3.19 0.51 -11.86
N GLN A 179 2.69 0.69 -13.09
CA GLN A 179 2.38 -0.36 -14.06
C GLN A 179 1.39 -1.40 -13.50
N ILE A 180 0.23 -0.93 -13.02
CA ILE A 180 -0.80 -1.76 -12.37
C ILE A 180 -1.24 -2.94 -13.24
N ASP A 181 -1.34 -2.73 -14.56
CA ASP A 181 -1.59 -3.74 -15.58
C ASP A 181 -0.54 -4.86 -15.54
N LYS A 182 0.74 -4.50 -15.59
CA LYS A 182 1.82 -5.49 -15.56
C LYS A 182 1.89 -6.20 -14.22
N GLN A 183 1.59 -5.51 -13.12
CA GLN A 183 1.50 -6.13 -11.79
C GLN A 183 0.41 -7.22 -11.76
N ILE A 184 -0.77 -6.96 -12.33
CA ILE A 184 -1.87 -7.92 -12.40
C ILE A 184 -1.51 -9.13 -13.29
N VAL A 185 -0.96 -8.87 -14.49
CA VAL A 185 -0.54 -9.94 -15.41
C VAL A 185 0.55 -10.82 -14.80
N ALA A 186 1.60 -10.20 -14.28
CA ALA A 186 2.73 -10.89 -13.66
C ALA A 186 2.28 -11.70 -12.44
N ARG A 187 1.33 -11.19 -11.65
CA ARG A 187 0.77 -11.90 -10.50
C ARG A 187 0.03 -13.17 -10.93
N LYS A 188 -0.85 -13.11 -11.94
CA LYS A 188 -1.53 -14.32 -12.43
C LYS A 188 -0.52 -15.34 -12.98
N ALA A 189 0.47 -14.88 -13.77
CA ALA A 189 1.51 -15.75 -14.30
C ALA A 189 2.31 -16.44 -13.18
N ALA A 190 2.68 -15.69 -12.13
CA ALA A 190 3.35 -16.22 -10.95
C ALA A 190 2.52 -17.30 -10.24
N ALA A 191 1.22 -17.04 -10.00
CA ALA A 191 0.31 -17.99 -9.37
C ALA A 191 0.19 -19.29 -10.17
N VAL A 192 0.00 -19.20 -11.49
CA VAL A 192 -0.09 -20.36 -12.39
C VAL A 192 1.21 -21.16 -12.39
N ALA A 193 2.37 -20.50 -12.52
CA ALA A 193 3.66 -21.17 -12.54
C ALA A 193 3.92 -21.94 -11.23
N LEU A 194 3.64 -21.33 -10.07
CA LEU A 194 3.80 -21.99 -8.77
C LEU A 194 2.79 -23.12 -8.57
N SER A 195 1.55 -22.94 -9.04
CA SER A 195 0.52 -23.98 -8.99
C SER A 195 0.94 -25.21 -9.78
N GLN A 196 1.38 -25.03 -11.02
CA GLN A 196 1.87 -26.11 -11.88
C GLN A 196 3.08 -26.82 -11.27
N LEU A 197 4.05 -26.07 -10.77
CA LEU A 197 5.24 -26.61 -10.12
C LEU A 197 4.85 -27.49 -8.92
N ALA A 198 4.08 -26.95 -7.97
CA ALA A 198 3.70 -27.68 -6.76
C ALA A 198 2.82 -28.92 -7.08
N LYS A 199 1.87 -28.80 -8.01
CA LYS A 199 1.04 -29.92 -8.46
C LYS A 199 1.86 -31.03 -9.09
N SER A 200 2.84 -30.70 -9.93
CA SER A 200 3.73 -31.69 -10.55
C SER A 200 4.55 -32.45 -9.50
N MET A 201 5.06 -31.75 -8.48
CA MET A 201 5.79 -32.39 -7.37
C MET A 201 4.90 -33.33 -6.57
N ILE A 202 3.68 -32.89 -6.23
CA ILE A 202 2.71 -33.71 -5.50
C ILE A 202 2.34 -34.97 -6.31
N ALA A 203 2.09 -34.82 -7.62
CA ALA A 203 1.75 -35.94 -8.50
C ALA A 203 2.86 -36.99 -8.60
N ASN A 204 4.12 -36.54 -8.51
CA ASN A 204 5.30 -37.41 -8.53
C ASN A 204 5.71 -37.92 -7.13
N GLY A 205 4.90 -37.69 -6.09
CA GLY A 205 5.20 -38.12 -4.72
C GLY A 205 6.33 -37.35 -4.04
N GLY A 206 6.72 -36.19 -4.56
CA GLY A 206 7.80 -35.36 -4.04
C GLY A 206 7.36 -34.33 -2.98
N ASP A 207 8.34 -33.74 -2.30
CA ASP A 207 8.12 -32.65 -1.34
C ASP A 207 8.05 -31.29 -2.06
N TRP A 208 6.82 -30.81 -2.26
CA TRP A 208 6.57 -29.52 -2.88
C TRP A 208 7.11 -28.33 -2.07
N LYS A 209 7.22 -28.43 -0.72
CA LYS A 209 7.77 -27.35 0.11
C LYS A 209 9.29 -27.24 -0.05
N ALA A 210 9.99 -28.36 -0.21
CA ALA A 210 11.42 -28.34 -0.51
C ALA A 210 11.69 -27.61 -1.83
N GLN A 211 10.88 -27.87 -2.87
CA GLN A 211 11.02 -27.19 -4.16
C GLN A 211 10.70 -25.69 -4.08
N LEU A 212 9.65 -25.30 -3.36
CA LEU A 212 9.34 -23.89 -3.11
C LEU A 212 10.44 -23.18 -2.31
N THR A 213 11.09 -23.89 -1.38
CA THR A 213 12.25 -23.36 -0.66
C THR A 213 13.43 -23.08 -1.59
N ALA A 214 13.63 -23.91 -2.63
CA ALA A 214 14.62 -23.65 -3.65
C ALA A 214 14.29 -22.40 -4.47
N VAL A 215 13.01 -22.21 -4.87
CA VAL A 215 12.54 -20.99 -5.54
C VAL A 215 12.81 -19.74 -4.70
N LYS A 216 12.53 -19.80 -3.39
CA LYS A 216 12.79 -18.69 -2.46
C LYS A 216 14.27 -18.30 -2.38
N LYS A 217 15.20 -19.23 -2.63
CA LYS A 217 16.65 -18.97 -2.60
C LYS A 217 17.17 -18.33 -3.89
N THR A 218 16.39 -18.36 -4.97
CA THR A 218 16.77 -17.72 -6.22
C THR A 218 16.73 -16.20 -6.06
N PRO A 219 17.83 -15.47 -6.34
CA PRO A 219 17.84 -14.01 -6.26
C PRO A 219 16.76 -13.41 -7.17
N VAL A 220 15.89 -12.59 -6.59
CA VAL A 220 14.84 -11.90 -7.34
C VAL A 220 15.42 -10.65 -7.97
N ARG A 221 15.31 -10.55 -9.29
CA ARG A 221 15.69 -9.33 -10.00
C ARG A 221 14.68 -8.23 -9.71
N THR A 222 15.16 -7.02 -9.49
CA THR A 222 14.31 -5.86 -9.18
C THR A 222 13.46 -5.42 -10.35
N ASP A 223 13.84 -5.71 -11.59
CA ASP A 223 13.08 -5.39 -12.81
C ASP A 223 12.07 -6.47 -13.21
N ASP A 224 12.15 -7.67 -12.62
CA ASP A 224 11.25 -8.78 -12.92
C ASP A 224 10.04 -8.80 -11.98
N VAL A 225 8.94 -8.21 -12.45
CA VAL A 225 7.67 -8.13 -11.70
C VAL A 225 7.12 -9.52 -11.37
N GLN A 226 7.27 -10.49 -12.27
CA GLN A 226 6.75 -11.84 -12.08
C GLN A 226 7.53 -12.57 -10.99
N SER A 227 8.87 -12.52 -11.04
CA SER A 227 9.71 -13.15 -10.00
C SER A 227 9.42 -12.60 -8.60
N ARG A 228 9.16 -11.29 -8.46
CA ARG A 228 8.73 -10.71 -7.18
C ARG A 228 7.40 -11.27 -6.68
N TRP A 229 6.42 -11.48 -7.57
CA TRP A 229 5.15 -12.11 -7.19
C TRP A 229 5.33 -13.60 -6.88
N GLN A 230 6.19 -14.30 -7.61
CA GLN A 230 6.53 -15.69 -7.31
C GLN A 230 7.15 -15.81 -5.92
N GLU A 231 8.07 -14.92 -5.55
CA GLU A 231 8.63 -14.91 -4.20
C GLU A 231 7.55 -14.71 -3.13
N ARG A 232 6.68 -13.69 -3.29
CA ARG A 232 5.58 -13.41 -2.34
C ARG A 232 4.64 -14.59 -2.17
N PHE A 233 4.19 -15.19 -3.27
CA PHE A 233 3.32 -16.37 -3.22
C PHE A 233 4.04 -17.60 -2.67
N THR A 234 5.33 -17.77 -2.97
CA THR A 234 6.15 -18.83 -2.38
C THR A 234 6.21 -18.69 -0.86
N GLN A 235 6.45 -17.48 -0.36
CA GLN A 235 6.43 -17.21 1.08
C GLN A 235 5.05 -17.53 1.68
N GLN A 236 3.95 -17.10 1.05
CA GLN A 236 2.59 -17.42 1.52
C GLN A 236 2.34 -18.93 1.57
N LEU A 237 2.71 -19.66 0.51
CA LEU A 237 2.55 -21.10 0.39
C LEU A 237 3.37 -21.87 1.43
N LEU A 238 4.60 -21.44 1.73
CA LEU A 238 5.43 -22.08 2.74
C LEU A 238 4.85 -21.95 4.16
N HIS A 239 4.15 -20.85 4.44
CA HIS A 239 3.46 -20.64 5.72
C HIS A 239 2.05 -21.25 5.76
N TRP A 240 1.53 -21.75 4.64
CA TRP A 240 0.20 -22.38 4.60
C TRP A 240 0.19 -23.69 5.40
N GLN A 241 -0.74 -23.77 6.35
CA GLN A 241 -0.94 -24.93 7.23
C GLN A 241 -2.13 -25.81 6.80
N GLY A 242 -2.93 -25.36 5.83
CA GLY A 242 -4.09 -26.10 5.32
C GLY A 242 -3.75 -27.11 4.22
N ASP A 243 -4.78 -27.66 3.58
CA ASP A 243 -4.61 -28.55 2.42
C ASP A 243 -3.89 -27.82 1.27
N PRO A 244 -2.74 -28.31 0.79
CA PRO A 244 -2.06 -27.72 -0.36
C PRO A 244 -2.94 -27.71 -1.61
N LYS A 245 -3.81 -28.71 -1.82
CA LYS A 245 -4.68 -28.73 -3.01
C LYS A 245 -5.64 -27.54 -3.03
N ALA A 246 -6.13 -27.10 -1.87
CA ALA A 246 -7.05 -25.97 -1.77
C ALA A 246 -6.39 -24.66 -2.21
N ILE A 247 -5.19 -24.34 -1.72
CA ILE A 247 -4.49 -23.10 -2.08
C ILE A 247 -4.00 -23.11 -3.54
N LEU A 248 -3.57 -24.26 -4.05
CA LEU A 248 -3.18 -24.40 -5.46
C LEU A 248 -4.39 -24.29 -6.39
N ASN A 249 -5.54 -24.84 -6.00
CA ASN A 249 -6.79 -24.63 -6.74
C ASN A 249 -7.23 -23.17 -6.72
N TYR A 250 -7.07 -22.46 -5.60
CA TYR A 250 -7.31 -21.03 -5.52
C TYR A 250 -6.44 -20.24 -6.52
N PHE A 251 -5.15 -20.54 -6.63
CA PHE A 251 -4.25 -19.91 -7.61
C PHE A 251 -4.69 -20.12 -9.07
N ASP A 252 -5.15 -21.32 -9.39
CA ASP A 252 -5.67 -21.61 -10.73
C ASP A 252 -6.96 -20.84 -11.02
N GLN A 253 -7.82 -20.68 -10.01
CA GLN A 253 -9.10 -19.99 -10.11
C GLN A 253 -9.00 -18.46 -10.05
N LEU A 254 -7.82 -17.88 -9.78
CA LEU A 254 -7.65 -16.43 -9.84
C LEU A 254 -8.11 -15.90 -11.21
N PRO A 255 -8.83 -14.76 -11.28
CA PRO A 255 -9.30 -14.20 -12.54
C PRO A 255 -8.16 -13.98 -13.54
N SER A 256 -8.42 -14.28 -14.80
CA SER A 256 -7.50 -13.93 -15.88
C SER A 256 -7.53 -12.41 -16.10
N PRO A 257 -6.36 -11.77 -16.27
CA PRO A 257 -6.29 -10.38 -16.70
C PRO A 257 -7.03 -10.20 -18.03
N MET A 258 -7.80 -9.11 -18.15
CA MET A 258 -8.37 -8.71 -19.44
C MET A 258 -7.33 -7.96 -20.27
N THR A 259 -7.69 -7.63 -21.52
CA THR A 259 -6.88 -6.71 -22.31
C THR A 259 -6.98 -5.31 -21.70
N PHE A 260 -5.84 -4.70 -21.40
CA PHE A 260 -5.77 -3.37 -20.82
C PHE A 260 -5.44 -2.31 -21.87
N SER A 261 -6.08 -1.15 -21.79
CA SER A 261 -5.77 0.02 -22.60
C SER A 261 -5.42 1.21 -21.71
N ALA A 262 -4.22 1.75 -21.85
CA ALA A 262 -3.75 2.87 -21.04
C ALA A 262 -3.99 4.21 -21.75
N HIS A 263 -4.60 5.15 -21.03
CA HIS A 263 -4.77 6.53 -21.46
C HIS A 263 -3.94 7.45 -20.56
N GLN A 264 -2.92 8.09 -21.14
CA GLN A 264 -2.15 9.13 -20.49
C GLN A 264 -2.78 10.50 -20.76
N TYR A 265 -2.73 11.40 -19.77
CA TYR A 265 -3.01 12.81 -20.00
C TYR A 265 -2.01 13.37 -21.01
N LYS A 266 -2.52 14.12 -21.99
CA LYS A 266 -1.74 15.12 -22.71
C LYS A 266 -1.72 16.41 -21.91
#